data_AF-A0A497L6K5-F1
#
_entry.id   AF-A0A497L6K5-F1
#
_cell.length_a   1.000
_cell.length_b   1.000
_cell.length_c   1.000
_cell.angle_alpha   90.00
_cell.angle_beta   90.00
_cell.angle_gamma   90.00
#
_symmetry.space_group_name_H-M   'P 1'
#
loop_
_entity.id
_entity.type
_entity.pdbx_description
1 polymer ?
#
loop_
_entity_poly.entity_id
_entity_poly.type
_entity_poly.pdbx_seq_one_letter_code
_entity_poly.pdbx_strand_id
1 'polypeptide(L)'
;MEIEEIPLRRIETEVGDVAEYTSFRDAMRRLASAITALSRELAALDEKVTKDLNAMDADLTKTKKSISKVRKEVAELKEDVKEALKDVKEGLDRVTDKLSGVVEEKLSKIEGLVEEKTSSILAGLREHEINFSELARLVKVLALRVEYIESRLEELEKNVRLLNLLKAH
;
A
#
# COMPACT_ATOMS: atom_id res chain seq x y z
N MET A 1 9.69 -20.42 53.69
CA MET A 1 9.35 -19.69 54.93
C MET A 1 9.88 -20.55 56.04
N GLU A 2 10.99 -20.15 56.66
CA GLU A 2 11.52 -20.85 57.83
C GLU A 2 10.49 -20.67 58.95
N ILE A 3 10.05 -21.78 59.55
CA ILE A 3 9.13 -21.71 60.69
C ILE A 3 10.00 -21.32 61.88
N GLU A 4 9.94 -20.04 62.25
CA GLU A 4 10.59 -19.54 63.45
C GLU A 4 9.85 -20.14 64.66
N GLU A 5 10.43 -21.17 65.27
CA GLU A 5 9.84 -21.84 66.42
C GLU A 5 9.75 -20.89 67.60
N ILE A 6 8.61 -20.86 68.29
CA ILE A 6 8.44 -20.03 69.48
C ILE A 6 9.14 -20.73 70.66
N PRO A 7 10.21 -20.17 71.22
CA PRO A 7 10.99 -20.86 72.24
C PRO A 7 10.21 -21.00 73.54
N LEU A 8 10.18 -22.21 74.08
CA LEU A 8 9.59 -22.53 75.39
C LEU A 8 10.67 -22.91 76.39
N ARG A 9 10.74 -22.20 77.51
CA ARG A 9 11.53 -22.63 78.68
C ARG A 9 10.87 -23.85 79.31
N ARG A 10 11.70 -24.82 79.73
CA ARG A 10 11.25 -26.05 80.39
C ARG A 10 11.71 -26.07 81.85
N ILE A 11 10.91 -26.68 82.70
CA ILE A 11 11.18 -26.93 84.12
C ILE A 11 10.95 -28.42 84.41
N GLU A 12 11.80 -29.01 85.24
CA GLU A 12 11.68 -30.40 85.69
C GLU A 12 10.72 -30.49 86.88
N THR A 13 9.80 -31.44 86.86
CA THR A 13 8.80 -31.66 87.92
C THR A 13 8.70 -33.14 88.27
N GLU A 14 8.00 -33.49 89.36
CA GLU A 14 7.78 -34.89 89.77
C GLU A 14 7.10 -35.77 88.70
N VAL A 15 6.47 -35.14 87.69
CA VAL A 15 5.82 -35.79 86.55
C VAL A 15 6.58 -35.63 85.22
N GLY A 16 7.80 -35.08 85.26
CA GLY A 16 8.70 -34.89 84.10
C GLY A 16 8.91 -33.42 83.68
N ASP A 17 9.57 -33.22 82.53
CA ASP A 17 9.86 -31.90 81.96
C ASP A 17 8.62 -31.25 81.34
N VAL A 18 8.20 -30.10 81.87
CA VAL A 18 7.05 -29.33 81.37
C VAL A 18 7.45 -27.90 81.02
N ALA A 19 6.65 -27.24 80.17
CA ALA A 19 6.90 -25.84 79.84
C ALA A 19 6.64 -24.93 81.04
N GLU A 20 7.53 -23.95 81.27
CA GLU A 20 7.32 -22.90 82.26
C GLU A 20 6.07 -22.09 81.87
N TYR A 21 5.13 -21.92 82.80
CA TYR A 21 3.84 -21.28 82.54
C TYR A 21 3.96 -19.89 81.90
N THR A 22 4.89 -19.07 82.39
CA THR A 22 5.17 -17.73 81.87
C THR A 22 5.65 -17.78 80.42
N SER A 23 6.59 -18.67 80.11
CA SER A 23 7.13 -18.88 78.76
C SER A 23 6.05 -19.39 77.80
N PHE A 24 5.21 -20.32 78.25
CA PHE A 24 4.09 -20.82 77.45
C PHE A 24 3.04 -19.72 77.19
N ARG A 25 2.67 -18.94 78.21
CA ARG A 25 1.75 -17.81 78.08
C ARG A 25 2.27 -16.77 77.09
N ASP A 26 3.55 -16.42 77.19
CA ASP A 26 4.16 -15.42 76.31
C ASP A 26 4.27 -15.95 74.86
N ALA A 27 4.54 -17.25 74.69
CA ALA A 27 4.49 -17.92 73.39
C ALA A 27 3.08 -17.87 72.76
N MET A 28 2.04 -18.16 73.54
CA MET A 28 0.65 -18.07 73.09
C MET A 28 0.26 -16.64 72.70
N ARG A 29 0.76 -15.62 73.41
CA ARG A 29 0.54 -14.20 73.04
C ARG A 29 1.22 -13.83 71.73
N ARG A 30 2.44 -14.33 71.49
CA ARG A 30 3.15 -14.14 70.21
C ARG A 30 2.39 -14.81 69.06
N LEU A 31 1.94 -16.04 69.25
CA LEU A 31 1.14 -16.76 68.26
C LEU A 31 -0.16 -16.01 67.94
N ALA A 32 -0.89 -15.56 68.95
CA ALA A 32 -2.11 -14.76 68.76
C ALA A 32 -1.84 -13.47 67.97
N SER A 33 -0.71 -12.81 68.23
CA SER A 33 -0.29 -11.61 67.50
C SER A 33 0.03 -11.91 66.04
N ALA A 34 0.74 -13.01 65.77
CA ALA A 34 1.07 -13.45 64.42
C ALA A 34 -0.19 -13.84 63.62
N ILE A 35 -1.14 -14.55 64.23
CA ILE A 35 -2.44 -14.88 63.61
C ILE A 35 -3.22 -13.60 63.27
N THR A 36 -3.19 -12.60 64.17
CA THR A 36 -3.84 -11.31 63.94
C THR A 36 -3.18 -10.55 62.79
N ALA A 37 -1.85 -10.58 62.69
CA ALA A 37 -1.12 -9.96 61.58
C ALA A 37 -1.45 -10.63 60.24
N LEU A 38 -1.42 -11.96 60.19
CA LEU A 38 -1.77 -12.72 58.99
C LEU A 38 -3.21 -12.45 58.54
N SER A 39 -4.14 -12.34 59.50
CA SER A 39 -5.54 -12.02 59.20
C SER A 39 -5.69 -10.63 58.57
N ARG A 40 -4.89 -9.65 58.99
CA ARG A 40 -4.86 -8.31 58.37
C ARG A 40 -4.25 -8.33 56.98
N GLU A 41 -3.17 -9.08 56.78
CA GLU A 41 -2.54 -9.24 55.47
C GLU A 41 -3.49 -9.91 54.48
N LEU A 42 -4.21 -10.95 54.92
CA LEU A 42 -5.22 -11.62 54.09
C LEU A 42 -6.37 -10.68 53.72
N ALA A 43 -6.86 -9.87 54.65
CA ALA A 43 -7.89 -8.87 54.37
C ALA A 43 -7.40 -7.79 53.39
N ALA A 44 -6.14 -7.32 53.53
CA ALA A 44 -5.55 -6.36 52.61
C ALA A 44 -5.36 -6.96 51.20
N LEU A 45 -4.98 -8.24 51.12
CA LEU A 45 -4.88 -8.94 49.85
C LEU A 45 -6.24 -9.09 49.17
N ASP A 46 -7.27 -9.45 49.93
CA ASP A 46 -8.65 -9.57 49.43
C ASP A 46 -9.18 -8.23 48.89
N GLU A 47 -8.95 -7.14 49.61
CA GLU A 47 -9.30 -5.79 49.16
C GLU A 47 -8.54 -5.42 47.88
N LYS A 48 -7.25 -5.74 47.81
CA LYS A 48 -6.43 -5.47 46.61
C LYS A 48 -6.92 -6.27 45.41
N VAL A 49 -7.14 -7.57 45.57
CA VAL A 49 -7.66 -8.45 44.49
C VAL A 49 -9.01 -7.93 44.00
N THR A 50 -9.90 -7.52 44.90
CA THR A 50 -11.19 -6.95 44.54
C THR A 50 -11.03 -5.67 43.72
N LYS A 51 -10.13 -4.76 44.13
CA LYS A 51 -9.85 -3.53 43.37
C LYS A 51 -9.28 -3.82 41.99
N ASP A 52 -8.33 -4.75 41.89
CA ASP A 52 -7.69 -5.12 40.64
C ASP A 52 -8.70 -5.76 39.68
N LEU A 53 -9.59 -6.65 40.17
CA LEU A 53 -10.65 -7.25 39.36
C LEU A 53 -11.64 -6.21 38.83
N ASN A 54 -12.05 -5.24 39.66
CA ASN A 54 -12.94 -4.15 39.23
C ASN A 54 -12.27 -3.24 38.19
N ALA A 55 -10.97 -2.96 38.34
CA ALA A 55 -10.22 -2.18 37.37
C ALA A 55 -10.11 -2.93 36.02
N MET A 56 -9.83 -4.23 36.06
CA MET A 56 -9.78 -5.08 34.87
C MET A 56 -11.13 -5.14 34.14
N ASP A 57 -12.24 -5.23 34.86
CA ASP A 57 -13.58 -5.26 34.26
C ASP A 57 -13.93 -3.92 33.57
N ALA A 58 -13.55 -2.80 34.20
CA ALA A 58 -13.70 -1.47 33.60
C ALA A 58 -12.89 -1.34 32.31
N ASP A 59 -11.65 -1.81 32.29
CA ASP A 59 -10.78 -1.75 31.11
C ASP A 59 -11.22 -2.72 30.01
N LEU A 60 -11.71 -3.90 30.38
CA LEU A 60 -12.33 -4.84 29.43
C LEU A 60 -13.56 -4.20 28.77
N THR A 61 -14.39 -3.50 29.54
CA THR A 61 -15.57 -2.79 29.02
C THR A 61 -15.18 -1.66 28.05
N LYS A 62 -14.15 -0.86 28.37
CA LYS A 62 -13.61 0.18 27.47
C LYS A 62 -13.06 -0.43 26.18
N THR A 63 -12.31 -1.53 26.30
CA THR A 63 -11.74 -2.25 25.16
C THR A 63 -12.83 -2.78 24.24
N LYS A 64 -13.87 -3.41 24.81
CA LYS A 64 -15.04 -3.89 24.06
C LYS A 64 -15.74 -2.78 23.28
N LYS A 65 -15.95 -1.62 23.90
CA LYS A 65 -16.53 -0.44 23.23
C LYS A 65 -15.66 0.04 22.08
N SER A 66 -14.34 0.08 22.28
CA SER A 66 -13.38 0.50 21.25
C SER A 66 -13.38 -0.46 20.06
N ILE A 67 -13.36 -1.78 20.31
CA ILE A 67 -13.50 -2.81 19.27
C ILE A 67 -14.81 -2.64 18.50
N SER A 68 -15.93 -2.37 19.18
CA SER A 68 -17.21 -2.14 18.50
C SER A 68 -17.19 -0.90 17.60
N LYS A 69 -16.49 0.18 17.99
CA LYS A 69 -16.33 1.37 17.13
C LYS A 69 -15.49 1.05 15.89
N VAL A 70 -14.33 0.44 16.08
CA VAL A 70 -13.45 0.02 14.96
C VAL A 70 -14.18 -0.88 13.99
N ARG A 71 -15.00 -1.83 14.48
CA ARG A 71 -15.82 -2.68 13.60
C ARG A 71 -16.82 -1.91 12.74
N LYS A 72 -17.39 -0.82 13.26
CA LYS A 72 -18.29 0.05 12.47
C LYS A 72 -17.52 0.83 11.42
N GLU A 73 -16.42 1.47 11.81
CA GLU A 73 -15.56 2.22 10.89
C GLU A 73 -15.03 1.33 9.75
N VAL A 74 -14.64 0.09 10.05
CA VAL A 74 -14.23 -0.89 9.02
C VAL A 74 -15.38 -1.26 8.09
N ALA A 75 -16.60 -1.36 8.59
CA ALA A 75 -17.77 -1.67 7.77
C ALA A 75 -18.14 -0.49 6.85
N GLU A 76 -18.09 0.74 7.36
CA GLU A 76 -18.30 1.97 6.59
C GLU A 76 -17.24 2.09 5.48
N LEU A 77 -15.96 1.95 5.82
CA LEU A 77 -14.86 2.01 4.85
C LEU A 77 -15.00 0.94 3.75
N LYS A 78 -15.53 -0.24 4.08
CA LYS A 78 -15.75 -1.29 3.08
C LYS A 78 -16.81 -0.90 2.06
N GLU A 79 -17.88 -0.23 2.48
CA GLU A 79 -18.90 0.27 1.55
C GLU A 79 -18.35 1.46 0.73
N ASP A 80 -17.61 2.38 1.35
CA ASP A 80 -16.97 3.50 0.64
C ASP A 80 -16.02 3.01 -0.47
N VAL A 81 -15.19 2.00 -0.17
CA VAL A 81 -14.27 1.40 -1.16
C VAL A 81 -15.06 0.73 -2.30
N LYS A 82 -16.18 0.09 -1.99
CA LYS A 82 -17.02 -0.56 -3.00
C LYS A 82 -17.69 0.45 -3.92
N GLU A 83 -18.14 1.58 -3.40
CA GLU A 83 -18.68 2.70 -4.18
C GLU A 83 -17.60 3.32 -5.06
N ALA A 84 -16.42 3.63 -4.49
CA ALA A 84 -15.30 4.16 -5.26
C ALA A 84 -14.86 3.22 -6.40
N LEU A 85 -14.85 1.90 -6.17
CA LEU A 85 -14.55 0.92 -7.22
C LEU A 85 -15.61 0.91 -8.34
N LYS A 86 -16.88 1.11 -7.99
CA LYS A 86 -17.95 1.23 -8.97
C LYS A 86 -17.77 2.48 -9.82
N ASP A 87 -17.46 3.61 -9.21
CA ASP A 87 -17.22 4.87 -9.91
C ASP A 87 -16.01 4.79 -10.85
N VAL A 88 -14.93 4.16 -10.41
CA VAL A 88 -13.75 3.91 -11.25
C VAL A 88 -14.11 3.04 -12.45
N LYS A 89 -14.91 1.98 -12.24
CA LYS A 89 -15.36 1.11 -13.33
C LYS A 89 -16.21 1.87 -14.34
N GLU A 90 -17.21 2.62 -13.89
CA GLU A 90 -18.05 3.44 -14.77
C GLU A 90 -17.23 4.51 -15.50
N GLY A 91 -16.25 5.11 -14.83
CA GLY A 91 -15.30 6.05 -15.44
C GLY A 91 -14.47 5.41 -16.55
N LEU A 92 -13.97 4.20 -16.32
CA LEU A 92 -13.19 3.45 -17.30
C LEU A 92 -14.03 3.03 -18.52
N ASP A 93 -15.28 2.61 -18.29
CA ASP A 93 -16.21 2.27 -19.37
C ASP A 93 -16.46 3.50 -20.26
N ARG A 94 -16.73 4.67 -19.65
CA ARG A 94 -16.91 5.94 -20.39
C ARG A 94 -15.67 6.35 -21.18
N VAL A 95 -14.47 6.15 -20.62
CA VAL A 95 -13.21 6.45 -21.31
C VAL A 95 -13.03 5.51 -22.51
N THR A 96 -13.34 4.23 -22.33
CA THR A 96 -13.27 3.22 -23.39
C THR A 96 -14.22 3.56 -24.53
N ASP A 97 -15.48 3.89 -24.22
CA ASP A 97 -16.48 4.27 -25.22
C ASP A 97 -16.06 5.52 -26.01
N LYS A 98 -15.55 6.55 -25.30
CA LYS A 98 -15.03 7.76 -25.95
C LYS A 98 -13.85 7.47 -26.85
N LEU A 99 -12.92 6.62 -26.41
CA LEU A 99 -11.75 6.26 -27.18
C LEU A 99 -12.15 5.51 -28.46
N SER A 100 -13.06 4.54 -28.35
CA SER A 100 -13.62 3.81 -29.49
C SER A 100 -14.25 4.78 -30.49
N GLY A 101 -15.09 5.71 -30.03
CA GLY A 101 -15.71 6.70 -30.92
C GLY A 101 -14.71 7.63 -31.62
N VAL A 102 -13.67 8.09 -30.91
CA VAL A 102 -12.60 8.92 -31.52
C VAL A 102 -11.77 8.12 -32.53
N VAL A 103 -11.50 6.85 -32.24
CA VAL A 103 -10.76 5.97 -33.15
C VAL A 103 -11.58 5.72 -34.41
N GLU A 104 -12.86 5.36 -34.28
CA GLU A 104 -13.77 5.18 -35.41
C GLU A 104 -13.85 6.44 -36.27
N GLU A 105 -14.08 7.61 -35.66
CA GLU A 105 -14.15 8.89 -36.40
C GLU A 105 -12.86 9.18 -37.17
N LYS A 106 -11.69 8.98 -36.54
CA LYS A 106 -10.39 9.19 -37.19
C LYS A 106 -10.15 8.20 -38.32
N LEU A 107 -10.51 6.94 -38.14
CA LEU A 107 -10.37 5.92 -39.17
C LEU A 107 -11.28 6.22 -40.37
N SER A 108 -12.54 6.59 -40.15
CA SER A 108 -13.46 6.99 -41.24
C SER A 108 -12.97 8.22 -42.00
N LYS A 109 -12.36 9.21 -41.32
CA LYS A 109 -11.73 10.36 -42.00
C LYS A 109 -10.53 9.95 -42.85
N ILE A 110 -9.69 9.05 -42.35
CA ILE A 110 -8.55 8.52 -43.11
C ILE A 110 -9.05 7.75 -44.33
N GLU A 111 -10.05 6.89 -44.16
CA GLU A 111 -10.68 6.14 -45.24
C GLU A 111 -11.17 7.07 -46.35
N GLY A 112 -11.95 8.10 -46.01
CA GLY A 112 -12.43 9.08 -46.99
C GLY A 112 -11.31 9.84 -47.71
N LEU A 113 -10.24 10.24 -47.00
CA LEU A 113 -9.07 10.88 -47.62
C LEU A 113 -8.30 9.95 -48.55
N VAL A 114 -8.21 8.66 -48.20
CA VAL A 114 -7.57 7.63 -49.03
C VAL A 114 -8.39 7.38 -50.28
N GLU A 115 -9.71 7.24 -50.17
CA GLU A 115 -10.62 7.09 -51.31
C GLU A 115 -10.55 8.30 -52.26
N GLU A 116 -10.60 9.53 -51.72
CA GLU A 116 -10.52 10.76 -52.49
C GLU A 116 -9.18 10.85 -53.25
N LYS A 117 -8.06 10.65 -52.57
CA LYS A 117 -6.73 10.70 -53.20
C LYS A 117 -6.54 9.60 -54.23
N THR A 118 -6.98 8.38 -53.94
CA THR A 118 -6.88 7.26 -54.88
C THR A 118 -7.71 7.54 -56.13
N SER A 119 -8.93 8.06 -55.97
CA SER A 119 -9.80 8.45 -57.08
C SER A 119 -9.19 9.57 -57.92
N SER A 120 -8.60 10.58 -57.28
CA SER A 120 -7.90 11.68 -57.96
C SER A 120 -6.70 11.19 -58.77
N ILE A 121 -5.87 10.30 -58.19
CA ILE A 121 -4.74 9.68 -58.91
C ILE A 121 -5.24 8.88 -60.11
N LEU A 122 -6.26 8.03 -59.93
CA LEU A 122 -6.82 7.23 -61.02
C LEU A 122 -7.41 8.10 -62.14
N ALA A 123 -8.09 9.19 -61.79
CA ALA A 123 -8.60 10.15 -62.75
C ALA A 123 -7.47 10.82 -63.54
N GLY A 124 -6.41 11.29 -62.85
CA GLY A 124 -5.25 11.90 -63.49
C GLY A 124 -4.50 10.92 -64.41
N LEU A 125 -4.35 9.66 -64.00
CA LEU A 125 -3.75 8.61 -64.84
C LEU A 125 -4.58 8.34 -66.10
N ARG A 126 -5.91 8.32 -65.97
CA ARG A 126 -6.82 8.14 -67.11
C ARG A 126 -6.72 9.32 -68.08
N GLU A 127 -6.68 10.55 -67.57
CA GLU A 127 -6.53 11.76 -68.39
C GLU A 127 -5.23 11.78 -69.18
N HIS A 128 -4.15 11.24 -68.61
CA HIS A 128 -2.82 11.20 -69.24
C HIS A 128 -2.53 9.88 -69.97
N GLU A 129 -3.51 8.97 -70.08
CA GLU A 129 -3.36 7.62 -70.65
C GLU A 129 -2.22 6.78 -70.02
N ILE A 130 -1.79 7.11 -68.80
CA ILE A 130 -0.69 6.43 -68.11
C ILE A 130 -1.24 5.18 -67.43
N ASN A 131 -0.78 4.01 -67.86
CA ASN A 131 -1.06 2.77 -67.15
C ASN A 131 -0.13 2.61 -65.91
N PHE A 132 -0.54 1.77 -64.95
CA PHE A 132 0.17 1.62 -63.66
C PHE A 132 1.63 1.14 -63.81
N SER A 133 1.90 0.32 -64.84
CA SER A 133 3.26 -0.16 -65.16
C SER A 133 4.17 0.99 -65.61
N GLU A 134 3.62 1.88 -66.44
CA GLU A 134 4.32 3.05 -66.94
C GLU A 134 4.54 4.11 -65.85
N LEU A 135 3.57 4.30 -64.96
CA LEU A 135 3.73 5.12 -63.77
C LEU A 135 4.86 4.60 -62.87
N ALA A 136 4.86 3.31 -62.54
CA ALA A 136 5.90 2.69 -61.72
C ALA A 136 7.30 2.84 -62.36
N ARG A 137 7.38 2.71 -63.69
CA ARG A 137 8.60 2.95 -64.45
C ARG A 137 9.07 4.41 -64.35
N LEU A 138 8.17 5.37 -64.53
CA LEU A 138 8.47 6.80 -64.44
C LEU A 138 8.93 7.21 -63.04
N VAL A 139 8.27 6.72 -61.98
CA VAL A 139 8.68 6.95 -60.59
C VAL A 139 10.10 6.45 -60.34
N LYS A 140 10.43 5.25 -60.82
CA LYS A 140 11.78 4.68 -60.68
C LYS A 140 12.83 5.52 -61.41
N VAL A 141 12.54 6.01 -62.61
CA VAL A 141 13.44 6.90 -63.36
C VAL A 141 13.62 8.24 -62.66
N LEU A 142 12.54 8.81 -62.10
CA LEU A 142 12.60 10.04 -61.33
C LEU A 142 13.44 9.90 -60.07
N ALA A 143 13.30 8.80 -59.31
CA ALA A 143 14.12 8.52 -58.13
C ALA A 143 15.62 8.52 -58.45
N LEU A 144 16.02 7.80 -59.51
CA LEU A 144 17.42 7.79 -59.98
C LEU A 144 17.91 9.19 -60.39
N ARG A 145 17.03 10.01 -60.96
CA ARG A 145 17.38 11.37 -61.37
C ARG A 145 17.51 12.32 -60.17
N VAL A 146 16.71 12.13 -59.12
CA VAL A 146 16.85 12.86 -57.85
C VAL A 146 18.19 12.52 -57.19
N GLU A 147 18.52 11.22 -57.05
CA GLU A 147 19.81 10.77 -56.51
C GLU A 147 21.01 11.36 -57.27
N TYR A 148 20.92 11.43 -58.60
CA TYR A 148 21.95 12.06 -59.44
C TYR A 148 22.08 13.57 -59.19
N ILE A 149 20.95 14.27 -59.07
CA ILE A 149 20.94 15.70 -58.78
C ILE A 149 21.53 15.97 -57.38
N GLU A 150 21.16 15.17 -56.38
CA GLU A 150 21.70 15.26 -55.02
C GLU A 150 23.23 15.11 -55.02
N SER A 151 23.75 14.09 -55.71
CA SER A 151 25.21 13.86 -55.84
C SER A 151 25.93 15.07 -56.48
N ARG A 152 25.34 15.65 -57.53
CA ARG A 152 25.90 16.86 -58.17
C ARG A 152 25.83 18.09 -57.29
N LEU A 153 24.79 18.20 -56.47
CA LEU A 153 24.61 19.32 -55.55
C LEU A 153 25.63 19.24 -54.42
N GLU A 154 25.91 18.05 -53.88
CA GLU A 154 27.00 17.83 -52.93
C GLU A 154 28.37 18.19 -53.51
N GLU A 155 28.63 17.80 -54.75
CA GLU A 155 29.88 18.15 -55.44
C GLU A 155 30.00 19.66 -55.65
N LEU A 156 28.91 20.31 -56.07
CA LEU A 156 28.85 21.76 -56.22
C LEU A 156 29.07 22.47 -54.88
N GLU A 157 28.47 22.01 -53.79
CA GLU A 157 28.71 22.55 -52.45
C GLU A 157 30.18 22.44 -52.04
N LYS A 158 30.83 21.29 -52.27
CA LYS A 158 32.27 21.10 -51.98
C LYS A 158 33.10 22.11 -52.76
N ASN A 159 32.80 22.30 -54.06
CA ASN A 159 33.49 23.24 -54.91
C ASN A 159 33.29 24.70 -54.48
N VAL A 160 32.08 25.08 -54.07
CA VAL A 160 31.80 26.43 -53.54
C VAL A 160 32.54 26.67 -52.22
N ARG A 161 32.58 25.68 -51.31
CA ARG A 161 33.35 25.78 -50.07
C ARG A 161 34.85 25.98 -50.35
N LEU A 162 35.42 25.24 -51.29
CA LEU A 162 36.82 25.40 -51.72
C LEU A 162 37.10 26.78 -52.30
N LEU A 163 36.23 27.29 -53.17
CA LEU A 163 36.37 28.64 -53.73
C LEU A 163 36.27 29.75 -52.68
N ASN A 164 35.39 29.58 -51.68
CA ASN A 164 35.30 30.51 -50.55
C ASN A 164 36.56 30.49 -49.68
N LEU A 165 37.20 29.33 -49.50
CA LEU A 165 38.49 29.22 -48.80
C LEU A 165 39.62 29.90 -49.60
N LEU A 166 39.63 29.76 -50.92
CA LEU A 166 40.63 30.39 -51.80
C LEU A 166 40.46 31.91 -51.92
N LYS A 167 39.25 32.46 -51.73
CA LYS A 167 38.99 33.90 -51.69
C LYS A 167 39.34 34.56 -50.34
N ALA A 168 39.58 33.78 -49.30
CA ALA A 168 39.90 34.26 -47.95
C ALA A 168 41.41 34.32 -47.66
N HIS A 169 42.26 34.17 -48.69
CA HIS A 169 43.72 34.37 -48.67
C HIS A 169 44.10 35.41 -49.73
#